data_AF-A0A363MT83-F1
#
_entry.id   AF-A0A363MT83-F1
#
_cell.length_a   1.000
_cell.length_b   1.000
_cell.length_c   1.000
_cell.angle_alpha   90.00
_cell.angle_beta   90.00
_cell.angle_gamma   90.00
#
_symmetry.space_group_name_H-M   'P 1'
#
loop_
_entity.id
_entity.type
_entity.pdbx_description
1 polymer ?
#
loop_
_entity_poly.entity_id
_entity_poly.type
_entity_poly.pdbx_seq_one_letter_code
_entity_poly.pdbx_strand_id
1 'polypeptide(L)'
;MKNRLLPLFVVLATFSARSQVGIGTKSPITSAQLEVTTTETDKYGGSNKGILIPRVKLTSTLIYSPIIGEKAESLLVFNVNTEGDVTPGYYFWLNNKWNRFAVSGEAGSGTGKDGLDGIPGVDGVPGTR
;
A
#
# COMPACT_ATOMS: atom_id res chain seq x y z
N MET A 1 -14.02 23.97 -49.95
CA MET A 1 -13.94 22.51 -49.69
C MET A 1 -14.47 22.28 -48.27
N LYS A 2 -15.42 21.36 -48.06
CA LYS A 2 -16.03 21.13 -46.73
C LYS A 2 -15.17 20.11 -45.97
N ASN A 3 -14.65 20.48 -44.79
CA ASN A 3 -13.72 19.69 -43.98
C ASN A 3 -14.42 18.52 -43.26
N ARG A 4 -15.05 17.61 -44.02
CA ARG A 4 -15.89 16.53 -43.49
C ARG A 4 -15.13 15.45 -42.71
N LEU A 5 -13.80 15.42 -42.84
CA LEU A 5 -12.92 14.46 -42.14
C LEU A 5 -12.41 14.98 -40.79
N LEU A 6 -12.48 16.29 -40.53
CA LEU A 6 -12.01 16.90 -39.28
C LEU A 6 -12.65 16.28 -38.01
N PRO A 7 -13.98 16.05 -37.92
CA PRO A 7 -14.56 15.44 -36.72
C PRO A 7 -14.08 14.00 -36.51
N LEU A 8 -13.81 13.25 -37.59
CA LEU A 8 -13.28 11.89 -37.50
C LEU A 8 -11.86 11.89 -36.91
N PHE A 9 -10.99 12.79 -37.37
CA PHE A 9 -9.64 12.93 -36.81
C PHE A 9 -9.64 13.33 -35.32
N VAL A 10 -10.56 14.20 -34.91
CA VAL A 10 -10.71 14.57 -33.49
C VAL A 10 -11.13 13.36 -32.65
N VAL A 11 -12.07 12.55 -33.15
CA VAL A 11 -12.52 11.33 -32.47
C VAL A 11 -11.42 10.27 -32.39
N LEU A 12 -10.64 10.04 -33.46
CA LEU A 12 -9.53 9.08 -33.40
C LEU A 12 -8.40 9.53 -32.47
N ALA A 13 -8.17 10.84 -32.34
CA ALA A 13 -7.11 11.37 -31.47
C ALA A 13 -7.40 11.15 -29.98
N THR A 14 -8.67 11.12 -29.55
CA THR A 14 -9.03 10.93 -28.13
C THR A 14 -8.91 9.49 -27.66
N PHE A 15 -8.93 8.50 -28.56
CA PHE A 15 -8.74 7.07 -28.20
C PHE A 15 -7.32 6.72 -27.75
N SER A 16 -6.33 7.57 -28.04
CA SER A 16 -4.92 7.34 -27.69
C SER A 16 -4.50 7.97 -26.36
N ALA A 17 -5.39 8.67 -25.67
CA ALA A 17 -5.07 9.32 -24.40
C ALA A 17 -5.04 8.30 -23.25
N ARG A 18 -3.84 7.94 -22.81
CA ARG A 18 -3.60 7.24 -21.53
C ARG A 18 -3.32 8.30 -20.46
N SER A 19 -4.03 8.28 -19.34
CA SER A 19 -3.78 9.18 -18.22
C SER A 19 -3.26 8.39 -17.02
N GLN A 20 -2.06 8.74 -16.57
CA GLN A 20 -1.49 8.34 -15.28
C GLN A 20 -2.00 9.29 -14.18
N VAL A 21 -2.30 8.76 -12.99
CA VAL A 21 -2.85 9.56 -11.90
C VAL A 21 -1.70 10.14 -11.07
N GLY A 22 -1.51 11.44 -11.15
CA GLY A 22 -0.61 12.19 -10.28
C GLY A 22 -1.37 13.00 -9.25
N ILE A 23 -1.04 12.85 -7.96
CA ILE A 23 -1.52 13.73 -6.90
C ILE A 23 -0.30 14.48 -6.36
N GLY A 24 -0.29 15.80 -6.47
CA GLY A 24 0.86 16.63 -6.08
C GLY A 24 2.00 16.69 -7.10
N THR A 25 1.94 15.93 -8.20
CA THR A 25 2.89 15.99 -9.32
C THR A 25 2.17 16.13 -10.66
N LYS A 26 2.73 16.93 -11.57
CA LYS A 26 2.26 17.05 -12.97
C LYS A 26 2.94 16.07 -13.91
N SER A 27 4.03 15.46 -13.46
CA SER A 27 4.82 14.51 -14.24
C SER A 27 5.01 13.23 -13.44
N PRO A 28 3.97 12.39 -13.31
CA PRO A 28 4.12 11.09 -12.66
C PRO A 28 5.18 10.23 -13.36
N ILE A 29 5.87 9.39 -12.58
CA ILE A 29 6.82 8.41 -13.09
C ILE A 29 6.09 7.43 -14.00
N THR A 30 6.71 7.11 -15.13
CA THR A 30 6.07 6.29 -16.19
C THR A 30 5.84 4.84 -15.81
N SER A 31 6.49 4.36 -14.74
CA SER A 31 6.30 3.00 -14.20
C SER A 31 5.16 2.90 -13.18
N ALA A 32 4.53 4.00 -12.79
CA ALA A 32 3.45 4.02 -11.80
C ALA A 32 2.12 4.46 -12.42
N GLN A 33 1.06 3.73 -12.08
CA GLN A 33 -0.31 4.14 -12.43
C GLN A 33 -0.85 5.24 -11.51
N LEU A 34 -0.36 5.30 -10.26
CA LEU A 34 -0.66 6.32 -9.27
C LEU A 34 0.64 6.76 -8.59
N GLU A 35 0.93 8.05 -8.64
CA GLU A 35 1.98 8.69 -7.85
C GLU A 35 1.37 9.76 -6.96
N VAL A 36 1.73 9.75 -5.68
CA VAL A 36 1.30 10.75 -4.70
C VAL A 36 2.52 11.39 -4.08
N THR A 37 2.69 12.69 -4.32
CA THR A 37 3.74 13.52 -3.74
C THR A 37 3.13 14.68 -2.97
N THR A 38 3.92 15.27 -2.07
CA THR A 38 3.50 16.44 -1.30
C THR A 38 4.33 17.65 -1.72
N THR A 39 3.67 18.71 -2.17
CA THR A 39 4.32 20.00 -2.53
C THR A 39 4.38 20.98 -1.36
N GLU A 40 3.57 20.74 -0.34
CA GLU A 40 3.54 21.55 0.87
C GLU A 40 4.58 21.06 1.88
N THR A 41 5.18 22.03 2.56
CA THR A 41 6.32 21.80 3.43
C THR A 41 6.00 22.28 4.83
N ASP A 42 6.42 21.54 5.84
CA ASP A 42 6.42 22.01 7.21
C ASP A 42 7.51 23.09 7.45
N LYS A 43 7.59 23.61 8.66
CA LYS A 43 8.59 24.63 9.03
C LYS A 43 10.05 24.15 8.94
N TYR A 44 10.29 22.86 8.71
CA TYR A 44 11.62 22.23 8.69
C TYR A 44 12.04 21.71 7.31
N GLY A 45 11.24 21.91 6.27
CA GLY A 45 11.59 21.40 4.94
C GLY A 45 10.99 20.02 4.61
N GLY A 46 10.19 19.41 5.51
CA GLY A 46 9.60 18.09 5.33
C GLY A 46 8.17 18.12 4.77
N SER A 47 7.70 17.00 4.20
CA SER A 47 6.30 16.85 3.78
C SER A 47 5.34 16.86 4.96
N ASN A 48 4.23 17.57 4.84
CA ASN A 48 3.21 17.70 5.91
C ASN A 48 1.90 16.92 5.64
N LYS A 49 1.86 16.06 4.62
CA LYS A 49 0.69 15.27 4.21
C LYS A 49 1.02 13.80 3.99
N GLY A 50 -0.02 12.96 4.06
CA GLY A 50 0.05 11.51 3.79
C GLY A 50 -1.20 10.99 3.09
N ILE A 51 -1.31 9.67 2.96
CA ILE A 51 -2.43 8.99 2.28
C ILE A 51 -3.27 8.22 3.32
N LEU A 52 -4.58 8.37 3.26
CA LEU A 52 -5.50 7.50 3.99
C LEU A 52 -5.91 6.32 3.13
N ILE A 53 -5.53 5.12 3.57
CA ILE A 53 -5.98 3.86 3.01
C ILE A 53 -7.39 3.54 3.54
N PRO A 54 -8.27 2.87 2.75
CA PRO A 54 -9.60 2.46 3.21
C PRO A 54 -9.58 1.76 4.56
N ARG A 55 -10.42 2.25 5.48
CA ARG A 55 -10.55 1.71 6.84
C ARG A 55 -11.71 0.72 6.88
N VAL A 56 -11.44 -0.51 7.32
CA VAL A 56 -12.41 -1.60 7.34
C VAL A 56 -12.44 -2.32 8.69
N LYS A 57 -13.52 -3.04 8.96
CA LYS A 57 -13.66 -3.87 10.16
C LYS A 57 -13.51 -5.33 9.78
N LEU A 58 -12.27 -5.84 9.79
CA LEU A 58 -12.04 -7.28 9.63
C LEU A 58 -12.50 -8.01 10.89
N THR A 59 -12.92 -9.26 10.72
CA THR A 59 -13.33 -10.15 11.82
C THR A 59 -12.42 -11.38 11.93
N SER A 60 -11.74 -11.75 10.84
CA SER A 60 -10.72 -12.79 10.82
C SER A 60 -9.79 -12.62 9.62
N THR A 61 -8.55 -13.11 9.72
CA THR A 61 -7.64 -13.12 8.57
C THR A 61 -8.08 -14.05 7.43
N LEU A 62 -8.93 -15.03 7.71
CA LEU A 62 -9.39 -16.02 6.72
C LEU A 62 -10.66 -15.60 5.98
N ILE A 63 -11.34 -14.55 6.45
CA ILE A 63 -12.61 -14.08 5.89
C ILE A 63 -12.35 -12.81 5.06
N TYR A 64 -12.72 -12.84 3.77
CA TYR A 64 -12.50 -11.70 2.86
C TYR A 64 -13.39 -10.47 3.17
N SER A 65 -14.56 -10.72 3.76
CA SER A 65 -15.48 -9.69 4.27
C SER A 65 -14.74 -8.71 5.21
N PRO A 66 -15.03 -7.39 5.16
CA PRO A 66 -16.19 -6.74 4.53
C PRO A 66 -15.98 -6.34 3.07
N ILE A 67 -14.84 -6.68 2.47
CA ILE A 67 -14.61 -6.40 1.05
C ILE A 67 -15.53 -7.27 0.20
N ILE A 68 -16.13 -6.67 -0.83
CA ILE A 68 -17.00 -7.32 -1.80
C ILE A 68 -16.36 -7.33 -3.18
N GLY A 69 -16.64 -8.37 -3.98
CA GLY A 69 -16.13 -8.51 -5.34
C GLY A 69 -14.96 -9.48 -5.47
N GLU A 70 -14.18 -9.32 -6.54
CA GLU A 70 -13.03 -10.17 -6.85
C GLU A 70 -11.95 -10.04 -5.77
N LYS A 71 -11.33 -11.18 -5.45
CA LYS A 71 -10.21 -11.29 -4.51
C LYS A 71 -8.91 -10.91 -5.21
N ALA A 72 -8.55 -9.63 -5.16
CA ALA A 72 -7.32 -9.14 -5.76
C ALA A 72 -6.14 -9.30 -4.78
N GLU A 73 -5.06 -9.96 -5.23
CA GLU A 73 -3.80 -9.93 -4.49
C GLU A 73 -3.25 -8.50 -4.43
N SER A 74 -2.47 -8.22 -3.37
CA SER A 74 -1.95 -6.88 -3.10
C SER A 74 -3.00 -5.82 -2.73
N LEU A 75 -4.27 -6.20 -2.54
CA LEU A 75 -5.29 -5.28 -2.05
C LEU A 75 -4.95 -4.83 -0.62
N LEU A 76 -4.73 -3.53 -0.40
CA LEU A 76 -4.30 -2.93 0.87
C LEU A 76 -5.47 -2.26 1.60
N VAL A 77 -5.62 -2.54 2.89
CA VAL A 77 -6.61 -1.93 3.78
C VAL A 77 -6.02 -1.61 5.15
N PHE A 78 -6.66 -0.72 5.89
CA PHE A 78 -6.39 -0.51 7.32
C PHE A 78 -7.54 -1.12 8.14
N ASN A 79 -7.25 -2.16 8.93
CA ASN A 79 -8.22 -2.70 9.87
C ASN A 79 -8.33 -1.80 11.11
N VAL A 80 -9.55 -1.50 11.54
CA VAL A 80 -9.81 -0.72 12.77
C VAL A 80 -10.36 -1.56 13.92
N ASN A 81 -10.62 -2.84 13.69
CA ASN A 81 -11.29 -3.72 14.64
C ASN A 81 -10.32 -4.64 15.39
N THR A 82 -10.65 -5.01 16.62
CA THR A 82 -10.02 -6.12 17.33
C THR A 82 -11.06 -7.22 17.47
N GLU A 83 -10.92 -8.28 16.68
CA GLU A 83 -11.85 -9.40 16.67
C GLU A 83 -11.16 -10.65 16.11
N GLY A 84 -11.43 -11.82 16.68
CA GLY A 84 -10.78 -13.05 16.27
C GLY A 84 -9.25 -12.95 16.31
N ASP A 85 -8.61 -13.17 15.17
CA ASP A 85 -7.16 -13.10 14.98
C ASP A 85 -6.69 -11.78 14.35
N VAL A 86 -7.55 -10.76 14.25
CA VAL A 86 -7.19 -9.45 13.73
C VAL A 86 -7.15 -8.38 14.80
N THR A 87 -6.23 -7.43 14.64
CA THR A 87 -6.06 -6.24 15.48
C THR A 87 -5.91 -5.01 14.58
N PRO A 88 -6.06 -3.78 15.09
CA PRO A 88 -5.86 -2.59 14.29
C PRO A 88 -4.48 -2.56 13.63
N GLY A 89 -4.43 -2.19 12.35
CA GLY A 89 -3.19 -2.17 11.56
C GLY A 89 -3.43 -2.30 10.05
N TYR A 90 -2.34 -2.26 9.28
CA TYR A 90 -2.39 -2.44 7.83
C TYR A 90 -2.44 -3.92 7.48
N TYR A 91 -3.33 -4.29 6.57
CA TYR A 91 -3.47 -5.63 6.03
C TYR A 91 -3.48 -5.62 4.51
N PHE A 92 -2.93 -6.67 3.91
CA PHE A 92 -3.05 -6.89 2.48
C PHE A 92 -3.52 -8.31 2.17
N TRP A 93 -4.26 -8.46 1.07
CA TRP A 93 -4.74 -9.77 0.63
C TRP A 93 -3.65 -10.50 -0.17
N LEU A 94 -3.29 -11.71 0.26
CA LEU A 94 -2.33 -12.59 -0.45
C LEU A 94 -2.56 -14.03 0.00
N ASN A 95 -2.44 -15.00 -0.92
CA ASN A 95 -2.58 -16.43 -0.62
C ASN A 95 -3.92 -16.77 0.09
N ASN A 96 -5.01 -16.15 -0.38
CA ASN A 96 -6.37 -16.34 0.13
C ASN A 96 -6.55 -16.03 1.63
N LYS A 97 -5.78 -15.09 2.16
CA LYS A 97 -5.94 -14.55 3.51
C LYS A 97 -5.48 -13.09 3.62
N TRP A 98 -5.92 -12.41 4.67
CA TRP A 98 -5.39 -11.12 5.09
C TRP A 98 -4.07 -11.31 5.82
N ASN A 99 -3.03 -10.63 5.36
CA ASN A 99 -1.70 -10.63 5.98
C ASN A 99 -1.47 -9.26 6.60
N ARG A 100 -1.13 -9.22 7.88
CA ARG A 100 -0.84 -7.96 8.59
C ARG A 100 0.60 -7.53 8.33
N PHE A 101 0.84 -6.24 8.16
CA PHE A 101 2.19 -5.70 8.28
C PHE A 101 2.62 -5.77 9.75
N ALA A 102 3.76 -6.39 10.02
CA ALA A 102 4.32 -6.43 11.38
C ALA A 102 4.85 -5.05 11.75
N VAL A 103 4.50 -4.55 12.94
CA VAL A 103 5.22 -3.43 13.56
C VAL A 103 6.35 -4.02 14.40
N SER A 104 7.49 -3.33 14.45
CA SER A 104 8.62 -3.73 15.29
C SER A 104 8.17 -4.01 16.72
N GLY A 105 8.42 -5.22 17.22
CA GLY A 105 7.99 -5.70 18.54
C GLY A 105 6.75 -6.61 18.55
N GLU A 106 5.98 -6.68 17.44
CA GLU A 106 4.84 -7.61 17.30
C GLU A 106 5.17 -8.86 16.50
N ALA A 107 6.21 -8.81 15.66
CA ALA A 107 6.84 -10.02 15.15
C ALA A 107 7.49 -10.71 16.35
N GLY A 108 6.82 -11.73 16.89
CA GLY A 108 7.30 -12.49 18.04
C GLY A 108 8.79 -12.78 17.87
N SER A 109 9.56 -12.56 18.94
CA SER A 109 10.97 -12.96 19.00
C SER A 109 11.07 -14.32 18.34
N GLY A 110 11.68 -14.37 17.16
CA GLY A 110 12.04 -15.62 16.56
C GLY A 110 13.11 -16.17 17.46
N THR A 111 12.72 -16.86 18.54
CA THR A 111 13.63 -17.74 19.25
C THR A 111 14.25 -18.58 18.15
N GLY A 112 15.58 -18.66 18.11
CA GLY A 112 16.25 -19.56 17.20
C GLY A 112 15.60 -20.96 17.31
N LYS A 113 15.87 -21.83 16.35
CA LYS A 113 15.36 -23.23 16.37
C LYS A 113 15.80 -24.03 17.62
N ASP A 114 16.51 -23.39 18.55
CA ASP A 114 17.05 -23.82 19.83
C ASP A 114 16.35 -23.18 21.06
N GLY A 115 15.41 -22.24 20.90
CA GLY A 115 14.68 -21.66 22.03
C GLY A 115 15.49 -20.67 22.89
N LEU A 116 16.67 -20.25 22.43
CA LEU A 116 17.52 -19.28 23.11
C LEU A 116 17.38 -17.90 22.45
N ASP A 117 17.33 -16.86 23.26
CA ASP A 117 17.47 -15.48 22.77
C ASP A 117 18.86 -15.32 22.15
N GLY A 118 18.93 -14.73 20.96
CA GLY A 118 20.21 -14.43 20.32
C GLY A 118 21.05 -13.52 21.23
N ILE A 119 22.33 -13.83 21.39
CA ILE A 119 23.24 -13.05 22.22
C ILE A 119 23.27 -11.62 21.66
N PRO A 120 22.88 -10.59 22.43
CA PRO A 120 22.96 -9.21 21.95
C PRO A 120 24.42 -8.91 21.57
N GLY A 121 24.63 -8.49 20.32
CA GLY A 121 25.94 -8.01 19.89
C GLY A 121 26.34 -6.79 20.72
N VAL A 122 27.62 -6.71 21.10
CA VAL A 122 28.18 -5.46 21.61
C VAL A 122 28.20 -4.41 20.49
N ASP A 123 28.12 -3.13 20.84
CA ASP A 123 27.99 -2.01 19.89
C ASP A 123 28.93 -2.15 18.69
N GLY A 124 28.35 -2.28 17.49
CA GLY A 124 29.05 -2.34 16.22
C GLY A 124 29.30 -3.74 15.64
N VAL A 125 28.91 -4.82 16.32
CA VAL A 125 29.04 -6.19 15.77
C VAL A 125 27.67 -6.89 15.80
N PRO A 126 27.14 -7.37 14.66
CA PRO A 126 25.94 -8.22 14.66
C PRO A 126 26.18 -9.45 15.55
N GLY A 127 25.26 -9.73 16.47
CA GLY A 127 25.35 -10.88 17.38
C GLY A 127 25.50 -12.20 16.61
N THR A 128 26.36 -13.09 17.10
CA THR A 128 26.53 -14.43 16.55
C THR A 128 25.51 -15.38 17.16
N ARG A 129 25.08 -16.39 16.39
CA ARG A 129 24.33 -17.52 16.91
C ARG A 129 25.22 -18.41 17.77
#